data_AF-A0A1N6H7V0-F1
#
_entry.id   AF-A0A1N6H7V0-F1
#
_cell.length_a   1.000
_cell.length_b   1.000
_cell.length_c   1.000
_cell.angle_alpha   90.00
_cell.angle_beta   90.00
_cell.angle_gamma   90.00
#
_symmetry.space_group_name_H-M   'P 1'
#
loop_
_entity.id
_entity.type
_entity.pdbx_description
1 polymer ?
#
loop_
_entity_poly.entity_id
_entity_poly.type
_entity_poly.pdbx_seq_one_letter_code
_entity_poly.pdbx_strand_id
1 'polypeptide(L)'
;MDEQLQKVFNNISFSVNAEKQTMDLTVLPHGETAPISFHLNYKLVENGEETEIIVEKIASDRIWVDEIVHLWLEKSNFQYRIPQNLSRIVKMFLK
;
A
#
# COMPACT_ATOMS: atom_id res chain seq x y z
N MET A 1 6.82 5.21 -14.81
CA MET A 1 6.56 4.06 -13.91
C MET A 1 7.52 2.97 -14.35
N ASP A 2 8.58 2.79 -13.57
CA ASP A 2 9.87 2.25 -14.02
C ASP A 2 9.80 0.84 -14.59
N GLU A 3 10.45 0.64 -15.74
CA GLU A 3 10.58 -0.64 -16.47
C GLU A 3 11.13 -1.80 -15.59
N GLN A 4 11.71 -1.48 -14.43
CA GLN A 4 12.21 -2.46 -13.48
C GLN A 4 11.09 -3.19 -12.73
N LEU A 5 9.98 -2.52 -12.38
CA LEU A 5 8.87 -3.15 -11.65
C LEU A 5 8.09 -4.13 -12.54
N GLN A 6 7.98 -3.84 -13.83
CA GLN A 6 7.36 -4.74 -14.81
C GLN A 6 8.12 -6.05 -15.00
N LYS A 7 9.43 -6.09 -14.69
CA LYS A 7 10.22 -7.32 -14.79
C LYS A 7 10.00 -8.27 -13.61
N VAL A 8 9.52 -7.77 -12.47
CA VAL A 8 9.36 -8.53 -11.24
C VAL A 8 7.94 -9.08 -11.09
N PHE A 9 6.95 -8.36 -11.64
CA PHE A 9 5.54 -8.70 -11.49
C PHE A 9 4.88 -8.89 -12.85
N ASN A 10 4.19 -10.02 -13.02
CA ASN A 10 3.42 -10.32 -14.22
C ASN A 10 2.15 -9.46 -14.28
N ASN A 11 1.49 -9.25 -13.14
CA ASN A 11 0.30 -8.42 -13.01
C ASN A 11 0.24 -7.78 -11.62
N ILE A 12 -0.25 -6.54 -11.57
CA ILE A 12 -0.52 -5.80 -10.32
C ILE A 12 -1.91 -5.18 -10.46
N SER A 13 -2.77 -5.42 -9.47
CA SER A 13 -4.06 -4.75 -9.34
C SER A 13 -4.20 -4.19 -7.94
N PHE A 14 -4.71 -2.97 -7.81
CA PHE A 14 -4.98 -2.35 -6.52
C PHE A 14 -6.36 -1.71 -6.50
N SER A 15 -6.98 -1.70 -5.31
CA SER A 15 -8.24 -1.03 -5.02
C SER A 15 -8.08 -0.22 -3.74
N VAL A 16 -8.60 1.00 -3.73
CA VAL A 16 -8.51 1.90 -2.58
C VAL A 16 -9.91 2.25 -2.12
N ASN A 17 -10.18 2.02 -0.83
CA ASN A 17 -11.36 2.53 -0.16
C ASN A 17 -10.94 3.69 0.74
N ALA A 18 -11.08 4.91 0.22
CA ALA A 18 -10.68 6.12 0.94
C ALA A 18 -11.53 6.37 2.19
N GLU A 19 -12.83 6.06 2.15
CA GLU A 19 -13.75 6.22 3.28
C GLU A 19 -13.35 5.35 4.49
N LYS A 20 -12.97 4.10 4.22
CA LYS A 20 -12.54 3.14 5.24
C LYS A 20 -11.03 3.15 5.51
N GLN A 21 -10.30 3.95 4.74
CA GLN A 21 -8.84 4.03 4.74
C GLN A 21 -8.18 2.65 4.60
N THR A 22 -8.69 1.85 3.67
CA THR A 22 -8.17 0.52 3.36
C THR A 22 -7.72 0.44 1.91
N MET A 23 -6.74 -0.42 1.64
CA MET A 23 -6.26 -0.72 0.30
C MET A 23 -6.13 -2.22 0.12
N ASP A 24 -6.66 -2.74 -0.98
CA ASP A 24 -6.45 -4.11 -1.40
C ASP A 24 -5.45 -4.12 -2.54
N LEU A 25 -4.39 -4.90 -2.42
CA LEU A 25 -3.36 -5.08 -3.45
C LEU A 25 -3.29 -6.56 -3.80
N THR A 26 -3.30 -6.88 -5.08
CA THR A 26 -3.07 -8.24 -5.57
C THR A 26 -1.94 -8.20 -6.57
N VAL A 27 -0.94 -9.05 -6.34
CA VAL A 27 0.29 -9.10 -7.10
C VAL A 27 0.52 -10.52 -7.57
N LEU A 28 0.87 -10.69 -8.85
CA LEU A 28 1.36 -11.96 -9.37
C LEU A 28 2.87 -11.83 -9.66
N PRO A 29 3.75 -12.26 -8.75
CA PRO A 29 5.19 -12.28 -9.00
C PRO A 29 5.55 -13.15 -10.19
N HIS A 30 6.62 -12.78 -10.88
CA HIS A 30 7.17 -13.61 -11.93
C HIS A 30 7.64 -14.96 -11.36
N GLY A 31 7.23 -16.07 -11.98
CA GLY A 31 7.53 -17.43 -11.51
C GLY A 31 6.49 -18.03 -10.56
N GLU A 32 5.54 -17.23 -10.06
CA GLU A 32 4.43 -17.73 -9.24
C GLU A 32 3.24 -18.14 -10.11
N THR A 33 2.53 -19.18 -9.67
CA THR A 33 1.35 -19.72 -10.38
C THR A 33 0.03 -19.12 -9.92
N ALA A 34 0.04 -18.48 -8.75
CA ALA A 34 -1.13 -17.87 -8.15
C ALA A 34 -0.77 -16.50 -7.55
N PRO A 35 -1.68 -15.53 -7.61
CA PRO A 35 -1.42 -14.22 -7.03
C PRO A 35 -1.33 -14.28 -5.50
N ILE A 36 -0.75 -13.23 -4.95
CA ILE A 36 -0.67 -12.94 -3.52
C ILE A 36 -1.53 -11.70 -3.30
N SER A 37 -2.46 -11.79 -2.35
CA SER A 37 -3.33 -10.69 -1.97
C SER A 37 -2.89 -10.10 -0.64
N PHE A 38 -2.98 -8.78 -0.56
CA PHE A 38 -2.66 -7.98 0.60
C PHE A 38 -3.83 -7.05 0.92
N HIS A 39 -4.17 -6.98 2.18
CA HIS A 39 -5.12 -6.01 2.73
C HIS A 39 -4.36 -5.07 3.65
N LEU A 40 -4.39 -3.78 3.34
CA LEU A 40 -3.67 -2.75 4.07
C LEU A 40 -4.66 -1.79 4.73
N ASN A 41 -4.40 -1.46 5.98
CA ASN A 41 -5.03 -0.34 6.66
C ASN A 41 -4.02 0.79 6.73
N TYR A 42 -4.44 1.99 6.32
CA TYR A 42 -3.60 3.17 6.39
C TYR A 42 -4.31 4.30 7.12
N LYS A 43 -3.54 5.28 7.57
CA LYS A 43 -4.03 6.58 8.01
C LYS A 43 -3.43 7.67 7.18
N LEU A 44 -4.21 8.74 7.02
CA LEU A 44 -3.72 9.98 6.48
C LEU A 44 -3.45 10.95 7.61
N VAL A 45 -2.21 11.41 7.69
CA VAL A 45 -1.77 12.38 8.70
C VAL A 45 -1.42 13.68 8.01
N GLU A 46 -1.97 14.78 8.52
CA GLU A 46 -1.61 16.12 8.07
C GLU A 46 -0.55 16.70 9.02
N ASN A 47 0.62 16.99 8.46
CA ASN A 47 1.74 17.60 9.17
C ASN A 47 2.03 18.96 8.52
N GLY A 48 1.28 19.98 8.94
CA GLY A 48 1.35 21.32 8.35
C GLY A 48 0.85 21.33 6.91
N GLU A 49 1.73 21.63 5.95
CA GLU A 49 1.40 21.60 4.52
C GLU A 49 1.59 20.21 3.88
N GLU A 50 2.03 19.22 4.67
CA GLU A 50 2.33 17.88 4.20
C GLU A 50 1.17 16.94 4.50
N THR A 51 0.96 15.98 3.60
CA THR A 51 -0.02 14.90 3.81
C THR A 51 0.71 13.59 3.63
N GLU A 52 0.59 12.73 4.63
CA GLU A 52 1.36 11.50 4.71
C GLU A 52 0.41 10.31 4.84
N ILE A 53 0.74 9.22 4.14
CA ILE A 53 0.11 7.92 4.32
C ILE A 53 0.98 7.14 5.30
N ILE A 54 0.39 6.72 6.41
CA ILE A 54 1.02 5.82 7.36
C ILE A 54 0.30 4.48 7.28
N VAL A 55 1.01 3.43 6.88
CA VAL A 55 0.44 2.07 6.90
C VAL A 55 0.49 1.55 8.32
N GLU A 56 -0.66 1.19 8.87
CA GLU A 56 -0.78 0.71 10.24
C GLU A 56 -0.76 -0.81 10.34
N LYS A 57 -1.36 -1.46 9.35
CA LYS A 57 -1.47 -2.92 9.31
C LYS A 57 -1.46 -3.38 7.87
N ILE A 58 -0.81 -4.51 7.63
CA ILE A 58 -0.90 -5.26 6.38
C ILE A 58 -1.19 -6.69 6.75
N ALA A 59 -2.13 -7.31 6.03
CA ALA A 59 -2.40 -8.73 6.12
C ALA A 59 -2.25 -9.37 4.73
N SER A 60 -1.76 -10.60 4.66
CA SER A 60 -1.69 -11.37 3.41
C SER A 60 -2.46 -12.69 3.50
N ASP A 61 -2.98 -13.15 2.35
CA ASP A 61 -3.58 -14.47 2.21
C ASP A 61 -2.56 -15.62 2.35
N ARG A 62 -1.26 -15.32 2.20
CA ARG A 62 -0.16 -16.28 2.38
C ARG A 62 0.48 -16.09 3.74
N ILE A 63 0.40 -17.12 4.60
CA ILE A 63 0.94 -17.09 5.99
C ILE A 63 2.40 -16.64 6.03
N TRP A 64 3.27 -17.22 5.19
CA TRP A 64 4.70 -16.89 5.19
C TRP A 64 4.97 -15.44 4.75
N VAL A 65 4.13 -14.86 3.89
CA VAL A 65 4.23 -13.46 3.47
C VAL A 65 3.74 -12.56 4.60
N ASP A 66 2.62 -12.91 5.23
CA ASP A 66 2.04 -12.21 6.37
C ASP A 66 3.05 -12.06 7.52
N GLU A 67 3.78 -13.14 7.85
CA GLU A 67 4.83 -13.14 8.86
C GLU A 67 5.98 -12.18 8.51
N ILE A 68 6.47 -12.21 7.27
CA ILE A 68 7.55 -11.32 6.81
C ILE A 68 7.12 -9.85 6.88
N VAL A 69 5.91 -9.56 6.43
CA VAL A 69 5.39 -8.19 6.39
C VAL A 69 5.12 -7.67 7.80
N HIS A 70 4.59 -8.48 8.72
CA HIS A 70 4.45 -8.11 10.13
C HIS A 70 5.80 -7.77 10.75
N LEU A 71 6.82 -8.63 10.59
CA LEU A 71 8.17 -8.38 11.09
C LEU A 71 8.79 -7.10 10.50
N TRP A 72 8.44 -6.76 9.26
CA TRP A 72 8.93 -5.55 8.61
C TRP A 72 8.25 -4.28 9.12
N LEU A 73 6.92 -4.31 9.29
CA LEU A 73 6.15 -3.20 9.86
C LEU A 73 6.50 -2.91 11.32
N GLU A 74 6.77 -3.95 12.12
CA GLU A 74 7.21 -3.77 13.51
C GLU A 74 8.55 -3.04 13.62
N LYS A 75 9.41 -3.19 12.61
CA LYS A 75 10.74 -2.56 12.57
C LYS A 75 10.76 -1.21 11.85
N SER A 76 9.78 -0.95 10.99
CA SER A 76 9.73 0.21 10.12
C SER A 76 8.32 0.75 10.01
N ASN A 77 8.12 1.99 10.45
CA ASN A 77 6.88 2.72 10.16
C ASN A 77 6.85 3.06 8.67
N PHE A 78 6.01 2.37 7.90
CA PHE A 78 5.88 2.63 6.47
C PHE A 78 5.10 3.94 6.27
N GLN A 79 5.86 5.02 6.08
CA GLN A 79 5.37 6.37 5.90
C GLN A 79 5.70 6.84 4.50
N TYR A 80 4.66 7.20 3.74
CA TYR A 80 4.81 7.77 2.40
C TYR A 80 4.24 9.18 2.37
N ARG A 81 5.10 10.16 2.09
CA ARG A 81 4.70 11.54 1.90
C ARG A 81 4.05 11.71 0.52
N ILE A 82 2.80 12.13 0.50
CA ILE A 82 2.07 12.42 -0.74
C ILE A 82 2.65 13.71 -1.35
N PRO A 83 3.02 13.70 -2.64
CA PRO A 83 3.40 14.91 -3.36
C PRO A 83 2.33 16.01 -3.20
N GLN A 84 2.74 17.24 -2.88
CA GLN A 84 1.79 18.32 -2.53
C GLN A 84 0.80 18.67 -3.65
N ASN A 85 1.19 18.51 -4.91
CA ASN A 85 0.29 18.69 -6.05
C ASN A 85 -0.88 17.68 -6.08
N LEU A 86 -0.73 16.54 -5.41
CA LEU A 86 -1.74 15.49 -5.30
C LEU A 86 -2.48 15.50 -3.96
N SER A 87 -1.90 16.10 -2.92
CA SER A 87 -2.48 16.11 -1.57
C SER A 87 -3.88 16.74 -1.55
N ARG A 88 -4.10 17.84 -2.28
CA ARG A 88 -5.43 18.47 -2.41
C ARG A 88 -6.47 17.54 -3.01
N ILE A 89 -6.09 16.72 -4.00
CA ILE A 89 -6.99 15.76 -4.65
C ILE A 89 -7.35 14.65 -3.67
N VAL A 90 -6.35 14.09 -2.98
CA VAL A 90 -6.57 13.05 -1.96
C VAL A 90 -7.52 13.54 -0.86
N LYS A 91 -7.36 14.79 -0.41
CA LYS A 91 -8.26 15.42 0.57
C LYS A 91 -9.72 15.51 0.12
N MET A 92 -9.99 15.59 -1.18
CA MET A 92 -11.37 15.65 -1.69
C MET A 92 -12.11 14.32 -1.62
N PHE A 93 -11.40 13.19 -1.61
CA PHE A 93 -11.99 11.85 -1.54
C PHE A 93 -12.21 11.35 -0.10
N LEU A 94 -12.00 12.22 0.89
CA LEU A 94 -12.11 11.91 2.32
C LEU A 94 -13.22 12.70 3.03
N LYS A 95 -13.94 13.56 2.30
CA LYS A 95 -15.11 14.30 2.79
C LYS A 95 -16.38 13.62 2.35
#